data_AF-A0A959NFN1-F1
#
_entry.id   AF-A0A959NFN1-F1
#
_cell.length_a   1.000
_cell.length_b   1.000
_cell.length_c   1.000
_cell.angle_alpha   90.00
_cell.angle_beta   90.00
_cell.angle_gamma   90.00
#
_symmetry.space_group_name_H-M   'P 1'
#
loop_
_entity.id
_entity.type
_entity.pdbx_description
1 polymer ?
#
loop_
_entity_poly.entity_id
_entity_poly.type
_entity_poly.pdbx_seq_one_letter_code
_entity_poly.pdbx_strand_id
1 'polypeptide(L)'
;MRTIYFFCCILFTAWCLTGCQKGVTDISTANLVIKFKFDSNQVRLDNIGQPATVAAGHGAQNPVFNSMSAHYIELAPSALTALGTGDIVYQSPETTAGGEKAINFAQSNFAGNGEVFCKIPITSIRPGSYEWLRMSLSYQNADVKFYIDTVVAGIPVKQEFPGTIAGFIGFNTYINTLTINNQSLLINANKLQGFWGFETD
;
A
#
# COMPACT_ATOMS: atom_id res chain seq x y z
N MET A 1 -51.44 -0.95 76.15
CA MET A 1 -50.81 -0.66 77.45
C MET A 1 -49.37 -1.18 77.39
N ARG A 2 -48.37 -0.29 77.61
CA ARG A 2 -46.92 -0.54 77.80
C ARG A 2 -46.14 -1.00 76.54
N THR A 3 -44.95 -0.55 76.15
CA THR A 3 -43.93 0.47 76.56
C THR A 3 -42.86 0.36 75.44
N ILE A 4 -42.67 1.32 74.52
CA ILE A 4 -41.70 2.45 74.48
C ILE A 4 -40.22 2.19 74.93
N TYR A 5 -39.31 2.36 73.94
CA TYR A 5 -37.89 2.78 73.88
C TYR A 5 -36.72 1.97 74.52
N PHE A 6 -35.72 1.61 73.69
CA PHE A 6 -34.26 1.86 73.86
C PHE A 6 -33.50 1.42 72.57
N PHE A 7 -33.04 2.32 71.70
CA PHE A 7 -31.72 2.99 71.67
C PHE A 7 -30.52 2.02 71.56
N CYS A 8 -29.85 1.96 70.41
CA CYS A 8 -28.40 2.19 70.27
C CYS A 8 -27.92 2.00 68.81
N CYS A 9 -27.15 2.98 68.36
CA CYS A 9 -26.25 3.02 67.21
C CYS A 9 -25.80 1.68 66.63
N ILE A 10 -25.82 1.56 65.29
CA ILE A 10 -24.64 1.28 64.46
C ILE A 10 -24.91 1.90 63.09
N LEU A 11 -24.39 3.12 62.90
CA LEU A 11 -23.93 3.55 61.58
C LEU A 11 -22.74 2.64 61.24
N PHE A 12 -22.92 1.73 60.29
CA PHE A 12 -21.78 1.16 59.56
C PHE A 12 -21.98 1.44 58.08
N THR A 13 -21.37 2.55 57.68
CA THR A 13 -20.86 2.86 56.35
C THR A 13 -20.64 1.62 55.47
N ALA A 14 -21.61 1.31 54.62
CA ALA A 14 -21.40 0.47 53.44
C ALA A 14 -20.85 1.35 52.32
N TRP A 15 -19.58 1.74 52.45
CA TRP A 15 -18.81 2.37 51.39
C TRP A 15 -17.73 1.41 50.91
N CYS A 16 -17.64 1.35 49.57
CA CYS A 16 -16.56 0.78 48.78
C CYS A 16 -16.40 -0.73 48.85
N LEU A 17 -16.98 -1.43 47.88
CA LEU A 17 -16.23 -2.24 46.91
C LEU A 17 -17.01 -2.35 45.59
N THR A 18 -17.28 -1.22 44.92
CA THR A 18 -17.45 -1.25 43.47
C THR A 18 -16.07 -1.43 42.86
N GLY A 19 -15.57 -2.67 42.89
CA GLY A 19 -14.46 -3.05 42.05
C GLY A 19 -14.88 -2.78 40.62
N CYS A 20 -14.29 -1.76 40.00
CA CYS A 20 -14.31 -1.64 38.56
C CYS A 20 -13.64 -2.92 38.07
N GLN A 21 -14.43 -3.91 37.65
CA GLN A 21 -13.90 -4.88 36.72
C GLN A 21 -13.47 -4.01 35.55
N LYS A 22 -12.16 -3.76 35.45
CA LYS A 22 -11.57 -3.39 34.18
C LYS A 22 -11.98 -4.56 33.33
N GLY A 23 -13.11 -4.41 32.63
CA GLY A 23 -13.50 -5.34 31.59
C GLY A 23 -12.21 -5.57 30.84
N VAL A 24 -11.88 -6.84 30.61
CA VAL A 24 -10.85 -7.14 29.63
C VAL A 24 -11.37 -6.42 28.39
N THR A 25 -10.88 -5.20 28.19
CA THR A 25 -11.00 -4.49 26.95
C THR A 25 -10.45 -5.53 26.03
N ASP A 26 -11.35 -6.14 25.23
CA ASP A 26 -10.97 -6.79 24.01
C ASP A 26 -9.83 -5.94 23.50
N ILE A 27 -8.62 -6.48 23.55
CA ILE A 27 -7.48 -5.82 22.96
C ILE A 27 -7.95 -5.76 21.52
N SER A 28 -8.52 -4.63 21.13
CA SER A 28 -8.55 -4.17 19.76
C SER A 28 -7.11 -4.40 19.36
N THR A 29 -6.88 -5.48 18.62
CA THR A 29 -5.55 -5.92 18.25
C THR A 29 -5.05 -4.80 17.37
N ALA A 30 -4.32 -3.86 17.95
CA ALA A 30 -3.91 -2.65 17.27
C ALA A 30 -3.18 -3.10 16.01
N ASN A 31 -3.52 -2.51 14.87
CA ASN A 31 -2.92 -2.87 13.60
C ASN A 31 -2.08 -1.70 13.12
N LEU A 32 -0.88 -2.00 12.62
CA LEU A 32 -0.23 -1.13 11.65
C LEU A 32 -1.02 -1.22 10.35
N VAL A 33 -1.54 -0.09 9.89
CA VAL A 33 -2.33 0.01 8.65
C VAL A 33 -1.49 0.74 7.62
N ILE A 34 -1.20 0.09 6.50
CA ILE A 34 -0.44 0.69 5.40
C ILE A 34 -1.41 1.10 4.30
N LYS A 35 -1.25 2.34 3.83
CA LYS A 35 -2.05 2.96 2.77
C LYS A 35 -1.15 3.67 1.79
N PHE A 36 -1.51 3.63 0.52
CA PHE A 36 -0.90 4.53 -0.46
C PHE A 36 -1.59 5.89 -0.45
N LYS A 37 -0.82 6.95 -0.68
CA LYS A 37 -1.33 8.29 -0.91
C LYS A 37 -0.83 8.74 -2.28
N PHE A 38 -1.77 9.06 -3.17
CA PHE A 38 -1.47 9.58 -4.50
C PHE A 38 -1.75 11.08 -4.53
N ASP A 39 -0.78 11.84 -5.04
CA ASP A 39 -0.85 13.27 -5.24
C ASP A 39 -0.25 13.61 -6.61
N SER A 40 -1.10 14.02 -7.54
CA SER A 40 -0.69 14.44 -8.89
C SER A 40 0.02 15.80 -8.91
N ASN A 41 0.18 16.46 -7.77
CA ASN A 41 0.98 17.68 -7.64
C ASN A 41 2.24 17.44 -6.82
N GLN A 42 2.58 16.19 -6.49
CA GLN A 42 3.75 15.87 -5.70
C GLN A 42 5.03 16.37 -6.39
N VAL A 43 5.86 17.08 -5.63
CA VAL A 43 7.18 17.53 -6.10
C VAL A 43 8.00 16.31 -6.50
N ARG A 44 8.60 16.35 -7.68
CA ARG A 44 9.54 15.33 -8.12
C ARG A 44 10.74 15.31 -7.20
N LEU A 45 10.99 14.18 -6.55
CA LEU A 45 12.14 13.99 -5.66
C LEU A 45 13.20 13.08 -6.32
N ASP A 46 14.45 13.23 -5.90
CA ASP A 46 15.54 12.30 -6.20
C ASP A 46 15.54 11.06 -5.27
N ASN A 47 16.59 10.24 -5.36
CA ASN A 47 16.72 9.01 -4.59
C ASN A 47 16.97 9.21 -3.08
N ILE A 48 17.22 10.44 -2.63
CA ILE A 48 17.39 10.80 -1.22
C ILE A 48 16.26 11.72 -0.73
N GLY A 49 15.21 11.90 -1.52
CA GLY A 49 14.02 12.66 -1.15
C GLY A 49 14.16 14.18 -1.30
N GLN A 50 15.13 14.67 -2.07
CA GLN A 50 15.29 16.10 -2.36
C GLN A 50 14.62 16.50 -3.67
N PRO A 51 14.10 17.74 -3.82
CA PRO A 51 13.53 18.20 -5.08
C PRO A 51 14.49 18.06 -6.26
N ALA A 52 13.99 17.52 -7.36
CA ALA A 52 14.78 17.26 -8.56
C ALA A 52 14.09 17.79 -9.82
N THR A 53 14.84 18.49 -10.67
CA THR A 53 14.33 19.03 -11.92
C THR A 53 14.33 17.99 -13.03
N VAL A 54 13.54 18.23 -14.06
CA VAL A 54 13.59 17.47 -15.32
C VAL A 54 14.75 18.03 -16.15
N ALA A 55 15.63 17.15 -16.64
CA ALA A 55 16.78 17.58 -17.46
C ALA A 55 16.32 18.15 -18.81
N ALA A 56 17.10 19.06 -19.39
CA ALA A 56 16.81 19.63 -20.70
C ALA A 56 16.60 18.53 -21.76
N GLY A 57 15.63 18.72 -22.65
CA GLY A 57 15.26 17.74 -23.67
C GLY A 57 14.39 16.57 -23.19
N HIS A 58 14.04 16.50 -21.90
CA HIS A 58 13.15 15.48 -21.37
C HIS A 58 11.75 16.06 -21.08
N GLY A 59 10.73 15.23 -21.31
CA GLY A 59 9.36 15.51 -20.88
C GLY A 59 9.04 14.86 -19.54
N ALA A 60 8.13 15.46 -18.80
CA ALA A 60 7.49 14.84 -17.65
C ALA A 60 6.01 15.20 -17.66
N GLN A 61 5.21 14.34 -17.03
CA GLN A 61 3.81 14.59 -16.76
C GLN A 61 3.52 14.12 -15.34
N ASN A 62 2.35 14.50 -14.83
CA ASN A 62 1.87 14.05 -13.53
C ASN A 62 0.74 13.03 -13.76
N PRO A 63 1.04 11.72 -13.70
CA PRO A 63 0.01 10.70 -13.90
C PRO A 63 -1.04 10.75 -12.78
N VAL A 64 -2.26 10.35 -13.12
CA VAL A 64 -3.32 10.11 -12.13
C VAL A 64 -3.29 8.63 -11.79
N PHE A 65 -2.72 8.28 -10.63
CA PHE A 65 -2.61 6.88 -10.21
C PHE A 65 -3.96 6.30 -9.82
N ASN A 66 -4.27 5.13 -10.38
CA ASN A 66 -5.47 4.35 -10.10
C ASN A 66 -5.21 3.35 -8.98
N SER A 67 -4.09 2.61 -9.06
CA SER A 67 -3.69 1.64 -8.04
C SER A 67 -2.19 1.34 -8.06
N MET A 68 -1.68 0.81 -6.94
CA MET A 68 -0.34 0.24 -6.84
C MET A 68 -0.37 -1.09 -6.09
N SER A 69 0.72 -1.86 -6.27
CA SER A 69 1.03 -3.03 -5.46
C SER A 69 2.48 -2.99 -4.98
N ALA A 70 2.76 -3.77 -3.94
CA ALA A 70 4.11 -4.00 -3.43
C ALA A 70 4.45 -5.49 -3.50
N HIS A 71 5.74 -5.80 -3.64
CA HIS A 71 6.32 -7.12 -3.43
C HIS A 71 6.65 -7.35 -1.96
N TYR A 72 7.10 -6.30 -1.28
CA TYR A 72 7.75 -6.41 0.02
C TYR A 72 7.63 -5.11 0.82
N ILE A 73 7.41 -5.22 2.13
CA ILE A 73 7.49 -4.09 3.07
C ILE A 73 8.22 -4.54 4.34
N GLU A 74 9.16 -3.71 4.79
CA GLU A 74 10.02 -4.00 5.94
C GLU A 74 10.25 -2.77 6.80
N LEU A 75 10.20 -2.97 8.11
CA LEU A 75 10.57 -2.00 9.12
C LEU A 75 12.04 -2.21 9.51
N ALA A 76 12.86 -1.19 9.32
CA ALA A 76 14.30 -1.25 9.58
C ALA A 76 14.70 -0.31 10.74
N PRO A 77 15.43 -0.80 11.76
CA PRO A 77 15.85 0.02 12.90
C PRO A 77 16.76 1.21 12.52
N SER A 78 17.59 1.06 11.50
CA SER A 78 18.48 2.11 10.98
C SER A 78 18.76 1.94 9.49
N ALA A 79 19.34 2.98 8.86
CA ALA A 79 19.75 2.96 7.45
C ALA A 79 20.77 1.85 7.11
N LEU A 80 21.51 1.34 8.09
CA LEU A 80 22.52 0.29 7.92
C LEU A 80 21.97 -1.14 8.10
N THR A 81 20.69 -1.28 8.44
CA THR A 81 20.04 -2.60 8.53
C THR A 81 20.16 -3.29 7.17
N ALA A 82 20.73 -4.49 7.10
CA ALA A 82 20.79 -5.22 5.83
C ALA A 82 19.37 -5.49 5.29
N LEU A 83 19.18 -5.53 3.98
CA LEU A 83 17.89 -5.83 3.39
C LEU A 83 17.45 -7.25 3.81
N GLY A 84 16.20 -7.41 4.26
CA GLY A 84 15.67 -8.71 4.68
C GLY A 84 15.99 -9.09 6.13
N THR A 85 16.72 -8.28 6.89
CA THR A 85 17.04 -8.56 8.30
C THR A 85 16.25 -7.71 9.30
N GLY A 86 15.61 -6.64 8.81
CA GLY A 86 14.57 -5.90 9.50
C GLY A 86 13.28 -6.73 9.65
N ASP A 87 12.22 -6.10 10.13
CA ASP A 87 10.96 -6.78 10.37
C ASP A 87 10.08 -6.75 9.12
N ILE A 88 9.91 -7.91 8.50
CA ILE A 88 9.18 -8.06 7.24
C ILE A 88 7.69 -8.13 7.57
N VAL A 89 6.98 -7.04 7.27
CA VAL A 89 5.56 -6.90 7.61
C VAL A 89 4.64 -7.27 6.45
N TYR A 90 5.18 -7.38 5.23
CA TYR A 90 4.45 -7.84 4.06
C TYR A 90 5.39 -8.46 3.03
N GLN A 91 4.93 -9.56 2.42
CA GLN A 91 5.55 -10.21 1.27
C GLN A 91 4.42 -10.69 0.35
N SER A 92 4.48 -10.33 -0.93
CA SER A 92 3.51 -10.79 -1.92
C SER A 92 3.70 -12.29 -2.19
N PRO A 93 2.63 -13.05 -2.47
CA PRO A 93 2.76 -14.44 -2.92
C PRO A 93 3.64 -14.57 -4.16
N GLU A 94 4.40 -15.66 -4.22
CA GLU A 94 5.35 -15.95 -5.29
C GLU A 94 5.08 -17.35 -5.87
N THR A 95 5.51 -17.57 -7.11
CA THR A 95 5.32 -18.80 -7.86
C THR A 95 6.54 -19.12 -8.73
N THR A 96 6.67 -20.38 -9.13
CA THR A 96 7.63 -20.87 -10.11
C THR A 96 6.94 -21.37 -11.39
N ALA A 97 5.64 -21.09 -11.57
CA ALA A 97 4.86 -21.56 -12.71
C ALA A 97 5.44 -21.12 -14.08
N GLY A 98 6.15 -19.99 -14.13
CA GLY A 98 6.86 -19.50 -15.32
C GLY A 98 8.33 -19.90 -15.40
N GLY A 99 8.77 -20.90 -14.63
CA GLY A 99 10.16 -21.34 -14.50
C GLY A 99 10.84 -20.71 -13.29
N GLU A 100 11.39 -19.51 -13.47
CA GLU A 100 12.03 -18.76 -12.40
C GLU A 100 11.03 -18.25 -11.35
N LYS A 101 11.52 -18.03 -10.13
CA LYS A 101 10.72 -17.46 -9.04
C LYS A 101 10.24 -16.06 -9.43
N ALA A 102 8.93 -15.83 -9.31
CA ALA A 102 8.28 -14.58 -9.68
C ALA A 102 7.11 -14.27 -8.73
N ILE A 103 6.71 -13.01 -8.62
CA ILE A 103 5.46 -12.62 -7.94
C ILE A 103 4.29 -13.30 -8.64
N ASN A 104 3.39 -13.89 -7.87
CA ASN A 104 2.12 -14.36 -8.40
C ASN A 104 1.15 -13.17 -8.52
N PHE A 105 1.04 -12.61 -9.73
CA PHE A 105 0.24 -11.40 -9.96
C PHE A 105 -1.22 -11.58 -9.58
N ALA A 106 -1.79 -12.76 -9.87
CA ALA A 106 -3.19 -13.07 -9.59
C ALA A 106 -3.52 -13.13 -8.09
N GLN A 107 -2.51 -13.23 -7.23
CA GLN A 107 -2.64 -13.28 -5.77
C GLN A 107 -2.04 -12.03 -5.09
N SER A 108 -1.66 -11.02 -5.88
CA SER A 108 -1.11 -9.77 -5.34
C SER A 108 -2.23 -8.90 -4.77
N ASN A 109 -1.91 -8.16 -3.71
CA ASN A 109 -2.82 -7.13 -3.19
C ASN A 109 -2.67 -5.84 -4.00
N PHE A 110 -3.74 -5.07 -4.13
CA PHE A 110 -3.72 -3.76 -4.78
C PHE A 110 -4.45 -2.76 -3.89
N ALA A 111 -4.04 -1.50 -3.96
CA ALA A 111 -4.76 -0.42 -3.31
C ALA A 111 -4.67 0.87 -4.12
N GLY A 112 -5.79 1.58 -4.19
CA GLY A 112 -5.90 2.94 -4.70
C GLY A 112 -5.56 4.01 -3.65
N ASN A 113 -5.85 5.26 -3.99
CA ASN A 113 -5.55 6.41 -3.14
C ASN A 113 -6.30 6.35 -1.80
N GLY A 114 -5.57 6.27 -0.69
CA GLY A 114 -6.14 6.26 0.67
C GLY A 114 -6.78 4.93 1.09
N GLU A 115 -6.78 3.93 0.21
CA GLU A 115 -7.24 2.59 0.49
C GLU A 115 -6.24 1.83 1.37
N VAL A 116 -6.74 0.86 2.12
CA VAL A 116 -5.89 -0.01 2.95
C VAL A 116 -5.24 -1.05 2.05
N PHE A 117 -3.91 -0.99 1.94
CA PHE A 117 -3.13 -2.00 1.22
C PHE A 117 -2.97 -3.27 2.06
N CYS A 118 -2.57 -3.13 3.32
CA CYS A 118 -2.51 -4.25 4.27
C CYS A 118 -2.68 -3.77 5.72
N LYS A 119 -3.07 -4.73 6.58
CA LYS A 119 -3.17 -4.56 8.03
C LYS A 119 -2.29 -5.60 8.70
N ILE A 120 -1.42 -5.16 9.59
CA ILE A 120 -0.48 -6.02 10.31
C ILE A 120 -0.77 -5.91 11.80
N PRO A 121 -1.11 -7.01 12.50
CA PRO A 121 -1.25 -6.97 13.95
C PRO A 121 0.03 -6.49 14.60
N ILE A 122 -0.03 -5.53 15.52
CA ILE A 122 1.17 -5.02 16.21
C ILE A 122 1.90 -6.13 16.96
N THR A 123 1.18 -7.19 17.35
CA THR A 123 1.73 -8.38 18.03
C THR A 123 2.60 -9.25 17.14
N SER A 124 2.50 -9.13 15.80
CA SER A 124 3.40 -9.83 14.87
C SER A 124 4.66 -9.03 14.53
N ILE A 125 4.76 -7.79 15.02
CA ILE A 125 5.91 -6.92 14.82
C ILE A 125 6.80 -7.04 16.06
N ARG A 126 8.10 -7.29 15.84
CA ARG A 126 9.11 -7.34 16.89
C ARG A 126 9.15 -5.98 17.61
N PRO A 127 9.02 -5.94 18.95
CA PRO A 127 9.12 -4.68 19.69
C PRO A 127 10.46 -3.99 19.43
N GLY A 128 10.41 -2.70 19.09
CA GLY A 128 11.61 -1.93 18.75
C GLY A 128 11.27 -0.54 18.23
N SER A 129 12.31 0.23 17.94
CA SER A 129 12.22 1.50 17.22
C SER A 129 12.67 1.28 15.78
N TYR A 130 11.87 1.77 14.84
CA TYR A 130 12.11 1.65 13.41
C TYR A 130 12.12 3.04 12.81
N GLU A 131 13.31 3.51 12.41
CA GLU A 131 13.46 4.81 11.76
C GLU A 131 13.05 4.75 10.28
N TRP A 132 13.15 3.57 9.65
CA TRP A 132 12.98 3.41 8.21
C TRP A 132 11.89 2.42 7.85
N LEU A 133 11.07 2.80 6.87
CA LEU A 133 10.17 1.92 6.12
C LEU A 133 10.78 1.65 4.75
N ARG A 134 11.04 0.39 4.43
CA ARG A 134 11.50 -0.04 3.11
C ARG A 134 10.37 -0.73 2.37
N MET A 135 10.22 -0.40 1.10
CA MET A 135 9.17 -0.95 0.25
C MET A 135 9.73 -1.27 -1.13
N SER A 136 9.49 -2.48 -1.59
CA SER A 136 9.66 -2.84 -2.99
C SER A 136 8.30 -2.77 -3.66
N LEU A 137 8.06 -1.77 -4.50
CA LEU A 137 6.86 -1.71 -5.32
C LEU A 137 6.92 -2.81 -6.39
N SER A 138 5.77 -3.40 -6.72
CA SER A 138 5.65 -4.46 -7.74
C SER A 138 4.87 -4.01 -8.97
N TYR A 139 3.93 -3.08 -8.81
CA TYR A 139 3.01 -2.68 -9.87
C TYR A 139 2.50 -1.26 -9.69
N GLN A 140 2.25 -0.58 -10.81
CA GLN A 140 1.64 0.74 -10.89
C GLN A 140 0.64 0.79 -12.04
N ASN A 141 -0.54 1.36 -11.77
CA ASN A 141 -1.54 1.67 -12.79
C ASN A 141 -1.91 3.15 -12.70
N ALA A 142 -1.87 3.85 -13.82
CA ALA A 142 -2.13 5.29 -13.85
C ALA A 142 -2.62 5.76 -15.21
N ASP A 143 -3.44 6.80 -15.19
CA ASP A 143 -3.84 7.54 -16.38
C ASP A 143 -2.78 8.58 -16.72
N VAL A 144 -2.45 8.64 -18.00
CA VAL A 144 -1.46 9.53 -18.60
C VAL A 144 -2.05 10.20 -19.83
N LYS A 145 -1.36 11.24 -20.29
CA LYS A 145 -1.60 11.84 -21.59
C LYS A 145 -0.50 11.46 -22.57
N PHE A 146 -0.90 11.19 -23.80
CA PHE A 146 0.03 10.99 -24.91
C PHE A 146 -0.33 11.96 -26.05
N TYR A 147 0.67 12.41 -26.80
CA TYR A 147 0.51 13.41 -27.84
C TYR A 147 0.60 12.76 -29.22
N ILE A 148 -0.38 13.04 -30.07
CA ILE A 148 -0.35 12.65 -31.49
C ILE A 148 -0.13 13.90 -32.32
N ASP A 149 0.88 13.88 -33.19
CA ASP A 149 1.13 14.86 -34.25
C ASP A 149 1.34 14.12 -35.57
N THR A 150 0.23 13.81 -36.26
CA THR A 150 0.26 13.05 -37.51
C THR A 150 -0.98 13.30 -38.38
N VAL A 151 -1.04 12.71 -39.57
CA VAL A 151 -2.22 12.75 -40.44
C VAL A 151 -2.82 11.34 -40.53
N VAL A 152 -4.07 11.18 -40.08
CA VAL A 152 -4.80 9.92 -40.12
C VAL A 152 -5.93 10.02 -41.14
N ALA A 153 -5.93 9.15 -42.16
CA ALA A 153 -6.92 9.16 -43.24
C ALA A 153 -7.12 10.56 -43.90
N GLY A 154 -6.04 11.33 -44.05
CA GLY A 154 -6.07 12.68 -44.62
C GLY A 154 -6.46 13.80 -43.65
N ILE A 155 -6.77 13.46 -42.39
CA ILE A 155 -7.15 14.43 -41.35
C ILE A 155 -5.92 14.69 -40.45
N PRO A 156 -5.43 15.94 -40.36
CA PRO A 156 -4.36 16.26 -39.42
C PRO A 156 -4.87 16.16 -37.97
N VAL A 157 -4.15 15.40 -37.15
CA VAL A 157 -4.38 15.20 -35.72
C VAL A 157 -3.18 15.77 -34.99
N LYS A 158 -3.42 16.79 -34.15
CA LYS A 158 -2.39 17.47 -33.36
C LYS A 158 -2.89 17.81 -31.97
N GLN A 159 -3.02 16.81 -31.10
CA GLN A 159 -3.58 16.98 -29.75
C GLN A 159 -3.15 15.88 -28.78
N GLU A 160 -3.38 16.14 -27.49
CA GLU A 160 -3.25 15.16 -26.42
C GLU A 160 -4.47 14.24 -26.37
N PHE A 161 -4.23 12.97 -26.04
CA PHE A 161 -5.25 11.98 -25.78
C PHE A 161 -4.96 11.29 -24.43
N PRO A 162 -6.00 10.87 -23.70
CA PRO A 162 -5.83 10.11 -22.48
C PRO A 162 -5.56 8.62 -22.79
N GLY A 163 -4.81 7.97 -21.92
CA GLY A 163 -4.64 6.53 -21.93
C GLY A 163 -4.14 6.04 -20.59
N THR A 164 -4.25 4.74 -20.36
CA THR A 164 -3.86 4.10 -19.11
C THR A 164 -2.59 3.28 -19.30
N ILE A 165 -1.65 3.42 -18.36
CA ILE A 165 -0.47 2.56 -18.26
C ILE A 165 -0.61 1.57 -17.11
N ALA A 166 -0.09 0.37 -17.32
CA ALA A 166 0.09 -0.65 -16.28
C ALA A 166 1.55 -1.12 -16.32
N GLY A 167 2.33 -0.80 -15.29
CA GLY A 167 3.77 -1.06 -15.22
C GLY A 167 4.16 -2.01 -14.09
N PHE A 168 5.12 -2.89 -14.35
CA PHE A 168 5.66 -3.86 -13.41
C PHE A 168 7.08 -3.48 -13.00
N ILE A 169 7.33 -3.38 -11.70
CA ILE A 169 8.59 -2.89 -11.14
C ILE A 169 9.10 -3.80 -10.01
N GLY A 170 10.37 -3.65 -9.65
CA GLY A 170 10.98 -4.30 -8.48
C GLY A 170 11.36 -5.78 -8.63
N PHE A 171 10.56 -6.62 -9.29
CA PHE A 171 10.84 -8.06 -9.39
C PHE A 171 10.17 -8.73 -10.61
N ASN A 172 10.60 -9.95 -10.92
CA ASN A 172 9.94 -10.78 -11.93
C ASN A 172 8.51 -11.08 -11.49
N THR A 173 7.56 -11.01 -12.42
CA THR A 173 6.14 -11.22 -12.12
C THR A 173 5.55 -12.24 -13.09
N TYR A 174 4.93 -13.30 -12.57
CA TYR A 174 4.15 -14.24 -13.35
C TYR A 174 2.74 -13.67 -13.54
N ILE A 175 2.38 -13.41 -14.79
CA ILE A 175 1.11 -12.78 -15.15
C ILE A 175 0.29 -13.78 -15.94
N ASN A 176 -0.88 -14.17 -15.42
CA ASN A 176 -1.86 -14.93 -16.19
C ASN A 176 -2.56 -14.03 -17.19
N THR A 177 -3.27 -13.03 -16.68
CA THR A 177 -3.99 -12.02 -17.45
C THR A 177 -3.58 -10.65 -16.94
N LEU A 178 -3.33 -9.71 -17.87
CA LEU A 178 -3.13 -8.30 -17.57
C LEU A 178 -4.33 -7.50 -18.06
N THR A 179 -5.06 -6.89 -17.13
CA THR A 179 -6.03 -5.83 -17.42
C THR A 179 -5.33 -4.48 -17.25
N ILE A 180 -5.38 -3.63 -18.27
CA ILE A 180 -4.73 -2.31 -18.25
C ILE A 180 -5.74 -1.25 -17.78
N ASN A 181 -6.80 -1.05 -18.57
CA ASN A 181 -7.98 -0.29 -18.19
C ASN A 181 -9.20 -1.22 -18.32
N ASN A 182 -9.76 -1.34 -19.52
CA ASN A 182 -10.90 -2.23 -19.80
C ASN A 182 -10.48 -3.47 -20.60
N GLN A 183 -9.38 -3.39 -21.35
CA GLN A 183 -8.88 -4.50 -22.14
C GLN A 183 -8.02 -5.44 -21.30
N SER A 184 -8.19 -6.74 -21.56
CA SER A 184 -7.45 -7.80 -20.89
C SER A 184 -6.63 -8.62 -21.89
N LEU A 185 -5.37 -8.85 -21.57
CA LEU A 185 -4.43 -9.61 -22.38
C LEU A 185 -4.03 -10.88 -21.64
N LEU A 186 -4.16 -12.02 -22.30
CA LEU A 186 -3.62 -13.28 -21.80
C LEU A 186 -2.11 -13.32 -22.01
N ILE A 187 -1.35 -13.48 -20.92
CA ILE A 187 0.12 -13.49 -20.94
C ILE A 187 0.66 -14.88 -20.58
N ASN A 188 0.15 -15.47 -19.50
CA ASN A 188 0.58 -16.78 -18.94
C ASN A 188 2.10 -16.99 -18.88
N ALA A 189 2.86 -15.97 -18.49
CA ALA A 189 4.32 -16.02 -18.50
C ALA A 189 4.93 -15.16 -17.40
N ASN A 190 6.17 -15.49 -17.04
CA ASN A 190 7.04 -14.58 -16.29
C ASN A 190 7.38 -13.37 -17.17
N LYS A 191 7.28 -12.19 -16.59
CA LYS A 191 7.77 -10.94 -17.16
C LYS A 191 8.81 -10.34 -16.23
N LEU A 192 9.90 -9.87 -16.81
CA LEU A 192 10.96 -9.18 -16.08
C LEU A 192 10.46 -7.82 -15.58
N GLN A 193 11.14 -7.28 -14.57
CA GLN A 193 10.97 -5.89 -14.17
C GLN A 193 11.10 -4.96 -15.38
N GLY A 194 10.21 -3.97 -15.45
CA GLY A 194 10.13 -3.03 -16.56
C GLY A 194 9.20 -3.49 -17.69
N PHE A 195 8.54 -4.64 -17.57
CA PHE A 195 7.40 -4.97 -18.42
C PHE A 195 6.23 -4.00 -18.14
N TRP A 196 5.53 -3.57 -19.19
CA TRP A 196 4.38 -2.67 -19.07
C TRP A 196 3.39 -2.88 -20.22
N GLY A 197 2.17 -2.40 -20.02
CA GLY A 197 1.13 -2.30 -21.03
C GLY A 197 0.56 -0.89 -21.07
N PHE A 198 -0.02 -0.53 -22.22
CA PHE A 198 -0.72 0.73 -22.43
C PHE A 198 -2.00 0.51 -23.21
N GLU A 199 -3.05 1.21 -22.79
CA GLU A 199 -4.38 1.18 -23.40
C GLU A 199 -4.80 2.62 -23.70
N THR A 200 -5.18 2.89 -24.95
CA THR A 200 -5.80 4.15 -25.34
C THR A 200 -7.28 4.11 -24.96
N ASP A 201 -7.82 5.23 -24.48
CA ASP A 201 -9.26 5.35 -24.18
C ASP A 201 -10.14 5.39 -25.42
#